data_AF-A0A9E3D2I4-F1
#
_entry.id   AF-A0A9E3D2I4-F1
#
_cell.length_a   1.000
_cell.length_b   1.000
_cell.length_c   1.000
_cell.angle_alpha   90.00
_cell.angle_beta   90.00
_cell.angle_gamma   90.00
#
_symmetry.space_group_name_H-M   'P 1'
#
loop_
_entity.id
_entity.type
_entity.pdbx_description
1 polymer ?
#
loop_
_entity_poly.entity_id
_entity_poly.type
_entity_poly.pdbx_seq_one_letter_code
_entity_poly.pdbx_strand_id
1 'polypeptide(L)'
;MMKAVLTRFMAGVACAGIAAGPALVTTANAAIVTNGDFATGDFTGWTLFSTPNGSLGTSGSGFPAVTSFNVSGSGAQNAATFQVGEVTFDGTQQGGGITQTVTLPSGSIDFSANIAALGGTSTNVEGGVFSVLLDGLTEDTVGIGTIAADEVIRNTLNFTTTESAGPHTLEILVTRPFTNPLRTPEQFITNIAITGAAAVPEPASLALLAAGLLGIAAVRRWRR
;
A
#
# COMPACT_ATOMS: atom_id res chain seq x y z
N MET A 1 85.91 -22.05 24.00
CA MET A 1 84.71 -21.45 24.65
C MET A 1 83.93 -20.67 23.60
N MET A 2 82.64 -21.00 23.44
CA MET A 2 81.44 -20.20 23.06
C MET A 2 81.60 -18.92 22.21
N LYS A 3 80.75 -18.56 21.23
CA LYS A 3 79.49 -19.07 20.66
C LYS A 3 79.18 -18.22 19.40
N ALA A 4 78.35 -18.77 18.50
CA ALA A 4 77.61 -18.17 17.37
C ALA A 4 77.09 -16.72 17.60
N VAL A 5 76.71 -15.93 16.58
CA VAL A 5 75.40 -16.02 15.91
C VAL A 5 75.31 -15.03 14.72
N LEU A 6 74.72 -15.55 13.63
CA LEU A 6 74.19 -14.98 12.38
C LEU A 6 73.11 -13.89 12.61
N THR A 7 72.44 -13.39 11.55
CA THR A 7 71.04 -12.86 11.51
C THR A 7 70.94 -11.31 11.52
N ARG A 8 70.23 -10.55 10.65
CA ARG A 8 69.31 -10.78 9.50
C ARG A 8 69.13 -9.44 8.76
N PHE A 9 69.00 -9.49 7.43
CA PHE A 9 68.19 -8.52 6.67
C PHE A 9 66.71 -8.82 6.97
N MET A 10 65.93 -7.82 7.40
CA MET A 10 64.47 -7.88 7.32
C MET A 10 63.96 -6.67 6.52
N ALA A 11 63.51 -6.96 5.30
CA ALA A 11 62.63 -6.10 4.55
C ALA A 11 61.24 -6.15 5.20
N GLY A 12 60.79 -5.03 5.76
CA GLY A 12 59.43 -4.87 6.24
C GLY A 12 58.49 -4.68 5.05
N VAL A 13 57.70 -5.69 4.72
CA VAL A 13 56.49 -5.53 3.90
C VAL A 13 55.35 -5.20 4.87
N ALA A 14 54.91 -3.94 4.85
CA ALA A 14 53.72 -3.52 5.57
C ALA A 14 52.48 -3.96 4.78
N CYS A 15 51.79 -5.00 5.26
CA CYS A 15 50.44 -5.33 4.82
C CYS A 15 49.46 -4.30 5.38
N ALA A 16 48.96 -3.41 4.52
CA ALA A 16 47.81 -2.56 4.84
C ALA A 16 46.54 -3.43 4.86
N GLY A 17 46.04 -3.74 6.06
CA GLY A 17 44.73 -4.36 6.24
C GLY A 17 43.63 -3.33 6.06
N ILE A 18 42.91 -3.39 4.94
CA ILE A 18 41.65 -2.66 4.76
C ILE A 18 40.58 -3.38 5.58
N ALA A 19 40.28 -2.84 6.76
CA ALA A 19 39.13 -3.27 7.55
C ALA A 19 37.84 -2.72 6.93
N ALA A 20 37.23 -3.48 6.03
CA ALA A 20 35.86 -3.23 5.58
C ALA A 20 34.90 -3.68 6.67
N GLY A 21 34.46 -2.75 7.52
CA GLY A 21 33.38 -3.00 8.49
C GLY A 21 32.05 -3.19 7.76
N PRO A 22 31.20 -4.16 8.15
CA PRO A 22 29.88 -4.31 7.57
C PRO A 22 29.00 -3.13 8.00
N ALA A 23 28.65 -2.26 7.05
CA ALA A 23 27.60 -1.28 7.25
C ALA A 23 26.26 -2.02 7.33
N LEU A 24 25.65 -2.04 8.52
CA LEU A 24 24.27 -2.49 8.71
C LEU A 24 23.36 -1.45 8.04
N VAL A 25 22.97 -1.70 6.79
CA VAL A 25 21.97 -0.89 6.10
C VAL A 25 20.61 -1.33 6.61
N THR A 26 19.96 -0.51 7.43
CA THR A 26 18.53 -0.67 7.72
C THR A 26 17.77 -0.23 6.47
N THR A 27 17.20 -1.17 5.74
CA THR A 27 16.29 -0.88 4.63
C THR A 27 15.01 -0.26 5.20
N ALA A 28 14.77 1.03 4.94
CA ALA A 28 13.46 1.62 5.15
C ALA A 28 12.50 1.01 4.10
N ASN A 29 11.45 0.31 4.54
CA ASN A 29 10.39 -0.10 3.63
C ASN A 29 9.57 1.15 3.27
N ALA A 30 9.63 1.57 2.02
CA ALA A 30 8.70 2.57 1.51
C ALA A 30 7.27 2.01 1.59
N ALA A 31 6.30 2.85 1.96
CA ALA A 31 4.90 2.45 1.92
C ALA A 31 4.53 2.05 0.48
N ILE A 32 3.90 0.88 0.32
CA ILE A 32 3.48 0.36 -0.99
C ILE A 32 2.40 1.27 -1.61
N VAL A 33 1.49 1.76 -0.76
CA VAL A 33 0.43 2.69 -1.14
C VAL A 33 0.91 4.13 -0.94
N THR A 34 0.82 4.94 -1.99
CA THR A 34 1.14 6.36 -1.90
C THR A 34 -0.07 7.13 -1.37
N ASN A 35 0.14 7.96 -0.34
CA ASN A 35 -0.89 8.84 0.24
C ASN A 35 -2.18 8.09 0.64
N GLY A 36 -2.04 6.90 1.25
CA GLY A 36 -3.17 6.07 1.65
C GLY A 36 -3.98 6.63 2.83
N ASP A 37 -3.43 7.59 3.57
CA ASP A 37 -4.05 8.33 4.68
C ASP A 37 -4.52 9.74 4.29
N PHE A 38 -4.34 10.13 3.01
CA PHE A 38 -4.67 11.45 2.48
C PHE A 38 -4.03 12.60 3.25
N ALA A 39 -2.82 12.41 3.80
CA ALA A 39 -2.10 13.42 4.57
C ALA A 39 -1.78 14.69 3.76
N THR A 40 -1.74 14.60 2.42
CA THR A 40 -1.55 15.77 1.55
C THR A 40 -2.76 16.71 1.49
N GLY A 41 -3.92 16.26 1.97
CA GLY A 41 -5.18 17.00 1.88
C GLY A 41 -5.82 16.97 0.48
N ASP A 42 -5.33 16.10 -0.40
CA ASP A 42 -5.83 15.91 -1.76
C ASP A 42 -5.64 14.46 -2.23
N PHE A 43 -6.01 14.18 -3.49
CA PHE A 43 -5.88 12.87 -4.12
C PHE A 43 -4.50 12.62 -4.75
N THR A 44 -3.42 13.26 -4.28
CA THR A 44 -2.07 13.01 -4.81
C THR A 44 -1.76 11.51 -4.81
N GLY A 45 -1.36 10.97 -5.98
CA GLY A 45 -1.07 9.55 -6.19
C GLY A 45 -2.29 8.68 -6.51
N TRP A 46 -3.52 9.21 -6.41
CA TRP A 46 -4.75 8.51 -6.73
C TRP A 46 -5.39 9.07 -7.99
N THR A 47 -5.99 8.20 -8.80
CA THR A 47 -6.83 8.59 -9.93
C THR A 47 -8.29 8.35 -9.56
N LEU A 48 -9.12 9.39 -9.71
CA LEU A 48 -10.56 9.28 -9.54
C LEU A 48 -11.20 8.67 -10.80
N PHE A 49 -12.21 7.84 -10.62
CA PHE A 49 -12.98 7.28 -11.73
C PHE A 49 -14.46 7.16 -11.38
N SER A 50 -15.31 7.04 -12.40
CA SER A 50 -16.74 6.76 -12.27
C SER A 50 -17.14 5.55 -13.09
N THR A 51 -18.14 4.80 -12.62
CA THR A 51 -18.80 3.79 -13.45
C THR A 51 -19.57 4.47 -14.60
N PRO A 52 -19.99 3.74 -15.66
CA PRO A 52 -20.61 4.36 -16.84
C PRO A 52 -21.84 5.22 -16.56
N ASN A 53 -22.67 4.86 -15.58
CA ASN A 53 -23.82 5.65 -15.10
C ASN A 53 -23.57 6.20 -13.69
N GLY A 54 -22.31 6.31 -13.28
CA GLY A 54 -21.91 6.68 -11.92
C GLY A 54 -21.59 8.15 -11.74
N SER A 55 -21.80 8.63 -10.53
CA SER A 55 -21.36 9.95 -10.06
C SER A 55 -20.62 9.79 -8.73
N LEU A 56 -19.58 10.61 -8.52
CA LEU A 56 -18.83 10.69 -7.25
C LEU A 56 -19.38 11.77 -6.30
N GLY A 57 -20.34 12.55 -6.77
CA GLY A 57 -20.93 13.67 -6.06
C GLY A 57 -21.83 14.48 -6.97
N THR A 58 -22.94 15.00 -6.45
CA THR A 58 -23.83 15.83 -7.25
C THR A 58 -23.21 17.21 -7.51
N SER A 59 -23.62 17.85 -8.61
CA SER A 59 -23.12 19.18 -8.96
C SER A 59 -23.39 20.17 -7.83
N GLY A 60 -22.35 20.90 -7.41
CA GLY A 60 -22.42 21.86 -6.31
C GLY A 60 -22.32 21.26 -4.90
N SER A 61 -22.16 19.93 -4.75
CA SER A 61 -21.92 19.29 -3.45
C SER A 61 -20.50 19.53 -2.89
N GLY A 62 -19.54 19.83 -3.77
CA GLY A 62 -18.13 19.90 -3.41
C GLY A 62 -17.43 18.54 -3.38
N PHE A 63 -18.11 17.45 -3.73
CA PHE A 63 -17.54 16.09 -3.81
C PHE A 63 -17.20 15.67 -5.26
N PRO A 64 -16.20 14.80 -5.46
CA PRO A 64 -15.35 14.17 -4.44
C PRO A 64 -14.35 15.15 -3.82
N ALA A 65 -14.01 14.95 -2.54
CA ALA A 65 -13.06 15.79 -1.80
C ALA A 65 -12.27 14.97 -0.78
N VAL A 66 -11.15 15.50 -0.30
CA VAL A 66 -10.51 15.01 0.93
C VAL A 66 -11.03 15.87 2.08
N THR A 67 -11.69 15.24 3.05
CA THR A 67 -12.27 15.94 4.21
C THR A 67 -11.79 15.33 5.52
N SER A 68 -11.84 16.11 6.60
CA SER A 68 -11.50 15.62 7.94
C SER A 68 -12.71 14.98 8.59
N PHE A 69 -12.66 13.67 8.84
CA PHE A 69 -13.75 12.91 9.46
C PHE A 69 -13.22 11.79 10.36
N ASN A 70 -13.99 11.41 11.40
CA ASN A 70 -13.63 10.29 12.26
C ASN A 70 -14.08 8.95 11.66
N VAL A 71 -13.32 8.47 10.67
CA VAL A 71 -13.61 7.22 9.94
C VAL A 71 -13.40 5.99 10.83
N SER A 72 -12.29 5.92 11.57
CA SER A 72 -11.88 4.75 12.36
C SER A 72 -12.53 4.65 13.75
N GLY A 73 -13.16 5.74 14.23
CA GLY A 73 -13.63 5.86 15.60
C GLY A 73 -12.57 6.39 16.58
N SER A 74 -11.32 6.54 16.15
CA SER A 74 -10.20 6.95 17.01
C SER A 74 -9.84 8.45 16.96
N GLY A 75 -10.54 9.24 16.15
CA GLY A 75 -10.28 10.67 15.99
C GLY A 75 -10.46 11.13 14.53
N ALA A 76 -10.47 12.44 14.31
CA ALA A 76 -10.59 13.00 12.96
C ALA A 76 -9.33 12.71 12.12
N GLN A 77 -9.53 12.27 10.89
CA GLN A 77 -8.49 11.89 9.92
C GLN A 77 -8.87 12.46 8.56
N ASN A 78 -7.88 12.77 7.72
CA ASN A 78 -8.18 13.07 6.32
C ASN A 78 -8.71 11.79 5.64
N ALA A 79 -9.75 11.94 4.84
CA ALA A 79 -10.40 10.83 4.16
C ALA A 79 -10.89 11.26 2.79
N ALA A 80 -10.70 10.40 1.79
CA ALA A 80 -11.43 10.51 0.54
C ALA A 80 -12.93 10.41 0.83
N THR A 81 -13.68 11.41 0.39
CA THR A 81 -15.10 11.58 0.66
C THR A 81 -15.89 11.67 -0.63
N PHE A 82 -16.95 10.89 -0.71
CA PHE A 82 -17.81 10.76 -1.89
C PHE A 82 -19.28 10.89 -1.52
N GLN A 83 -20.10 11.20 -2.52
CA GLN A 83 -21.55 11.02 -2.49
C GLN A 83 -21.96 10.24 -3.73
N VAL A 84 -21.72 8.93 -3.69
CA VAL A 84 -21.87 8.09 -4.88
C VAL A 84 -23.32 7.77 -5.22
N GLY A 85 -23.55 7.46 -6.49
CA GLY A 85 -24.80 6.93 -6.99
C GLY A 85 -24.92 7.06 -8.51
N GLU A 86 -26.14 6.95 -8.99
CA GLU A 86 -26.51 6.98 -10.38
C GLU A 86 -26.65 8.42 -10.92
N VAL A 87 -26.23 8.65 -12.16
CA VAL A 87 -26.52 9.89 -12.90
C VAL A 87 -27.96 9.87 -13.38
N THR A 88 -28.39 8.75 -13.98
CA THR A 88 -29.77 8.50 -14.43
C THR A 88 -30.33 7.30 -13.68
N PHE A 89 -31.52 7.44 -13.11
CA PHE A 89 -32.09 6.36 -12.30
C PHE A 89 -32.39 5.11 -13.13
N ASP A 90 -31.73 3.99 -12.81
CA ASP A 90 -31.96 2.64 -13.34
C ASP A 90 -31.96 1.55 -12.25
N GLY A 91 -31.60 1.89 -11.00
CA GLY A 91 -31.61 0.97 -9.85
C GLY A 91 -30.44 -0.01 -9.83
N THR A 92 -29.39 0.23 -10.62
CA THR A 92 -28.16 -0.58 -10.66
C THR A 92 -27.06 0.03 -9.79
N GLN A 93 -26.16 -0.80 -9.26
CA GLN A 93 -25.04 -0.30 -8.46
C GLN A 93 -24.11 0.59 -9.31
N GLN A 94 -24.16 1.91 -9.10
CA GLN A 94 -23.36 2.90 -9.81
C GLN A 94 -22.66 3.86 -8.84
N GLY A 95 -21.59 4.49 -9.31
CA GLY A 95 -20.77 5.39 -8.49
C GLY A 95 -19.39 5.56 -9.06
N GLY A 96 -18.37 5.11 -8.34
CA GLY A 96 -16.98 5.18 -8.75
C GLY A 96 -16.03 5.03 -7.57
N GLY A 97 -14.83 5.57 -7.68
CA GLY A 97 -13.91 5.57 -6.56
C GLY A 97 -12.53 6.06 -6.94
N ILE A 98 -11.52 5.39 -6.38
CA ILE A 98 -10.10 5.72 -6.56
C ILE A 98 -9.29 4.49 -6.99
N THR A 99 -8.31 4.72 -7.85
CA THR A 99 -7.36 3.71 -8.28
C THR A 99 -5.91 4.20 -8.21
N GLN A 100 -4.99 3.28 -7.95
CA GLN A 100 -3.55 3.53 -7.93
C GLN A 100 -2.82 2.30 -8.45
N THR A 101 -1.79 2.50 -9.27
CA THR A 101 -0.83 1.43 -9.58
C THR A 101 0.14 1.30 -8.42
N VAL A 102 0.18 0.13 -7.79
CA VAL A 102 1.09 -0.22 -6.69
C VAL A 102 2.14 -1.20 -7.18
N THR A 103 3.35 -1.17 -6.64
CA THR A 103 4.37 -2.18 -6.92
C THR A 103 4.44 -3.17 -5.77
N LEU A 104 3.95 -4.39 -6.00
CA LEU A 104 3.87 -5.44 -4.99
C LEU A 104 5.12 -6.32 -4.98
N PRO A 105 5.55 -6.82 -3.81
CA PRO A 105 6.49 -7.92 -3.73
C PRO A 105 5.82 -9.23 -4.15
N SER A 106 6.61 -10.22 -4.55
CA SER A 106 6.08 -11.58 -4.72
C SER A 106 5.77 -12.20 -3.37
N GLY A 107 4.66 -12.92 -3.26
CA GLY A 107 4.28 -13.66 -2.06
C GLY A 107 3.01 -13.11 -1.41
N SER A 108 2.81 -13.45 -0.14
CA SER A 108 1.63 -13.04 0.62
C SER A 108 1.66 -11.53 0.88
N ILE A 109 0.54 -10.88 0.59
CA ILE A 109 0.25 -9.49 0.95
C ILE A 109 -1.02 -9.44 1.80
N ASP A 110 -1.09 -8.44 2.67
CA ASP A 110 -2.27 -8.08 3.44
C ASP A 110 -2.66 -6.64 3.08
N PHE A 111 -3.93 -6.44 2.76
CA PHE A 111 -4.53 -5.13 2.51
C PHE A 111 -5.46 -4.75 3.67
N SER A 112 -5.50 -3.46 4.00
CA SER A 112 -6.55 -2.90 4.83
C SER A 112 -6.88 -1.46 4.44
N ALA A 113 -8.14 -1.07 4.63
CA ALA A 113 -8.58 0.33 4.57
C ALA A 113 -9.75 0.55 5.54
N ASN A 114 -9.75 1.66 6.27
CA ASN A 114 -10.91 2.05 7.07
C ASN A 114 -11.95 2.72 6.18
N ILE A 115 -13.20 2.34 6.37
CA ILE A 115 -14.34 2.91 5.64
C ILE A 115 -15.41 3.39 6.62
N ALA A 116 -16.16 4.39 6.22
CA ALA A 116 -17.35 4.82 6.94
C ALA A 116 -18.40 5.37 6.00
N ALA A 117 -19.66 5.38 6.45
CA ALA A 117 -20.73 6.13 5.84
C ALA A 117 -21.38 7.04 6.88
N LEU A 118 -21.67 8.27 6.50
CA LEU A 118 -22.49 9.23 7.26
C LEU A 118 -23.83 9.38 6.55
N GLY A 119 -24.92 9.06 7.23
CA GLY A 119 -26.27 9.29 6.72
C GLY A 119 -26.52 10.78 6.49
N GLY A 120 -27.21 11.12 5.41
CA GLY A 120 -27.64 12.49 5.16
C GLY A 120 -28.75 12.95 6.11
N THR A 121 -29.53 13.95 5.69
CA THR A 121 -30.63 14.53 6.51
C THR A 121 -31.90 13.66 6.60
N SER A 122 -31.89 12.46 6.04
CA SER A 122 -33.00 11.51 6.06
C SER A 122 -32.48 10.08 5.98
N THR A 123 -33.27 9.12 6.45
CA THR A 123 -32.96 7.70 6.28
C THR A 123 -32.78 7.36 4.80
N ASN A 124 -31.70 6.65 4.51
CA ASN A 124 -31.42 6.07 3.21
C ASN A 124 -31.48 4.56 3.34
N VAL A 125 -32.14 3.89 2.40
CA VAL A 125 -32.24 2.42 2.41
C VAL A 125 -30.90 1.74 2.09
N GLU A 126 -29.93 2.49 1.57
CA GLU A 126 -28.54 2.05 1.36
C GLU A 126 -27.53 3.19 1.57
N GLY A 127 -26.53 2.97 2.43
CA GLY A 127 -25.43 3.90 2.74
C GLY A 127 -24.22 3.81 1.79
N GLY A 128 -24.16 2.76 0.96
CA GLY A 128 -23.05 2.47 0.06
C GLY A 128 -22.61 1.00 0.12
N VAL A 129 -22.13 0.49 -1.00
CA VAL A 129 -21.35 -0.75 -1.10
C VAL A 129 -19.91 -0.37 -1.41
N PHE A 130 -19.00 -0.73 -0.51
CA PHE A 130 -17.56 -0.54 -0.66
C PHE A 130 -16.94 -1.85 -1.10
N SER A 131 -16.10 -1.82 -2.12
CA SER A 131 -15.35 -2.97 -2.59
C SER A 131 -13.90 -2.60 -2.82
N VAL A 132 -12.98 -3.50 -2.52
CA VAL A 132 -11.58 -3.40 -2.96
C VAL A 132 -11.33 -4.44 -4.03
N LEU A 133 -10.64 -4.02 -5.09
CA LEU A 133 -10.25 -4.87 -6.19
C LEU A 133 -8.73 -4.79 -6.40
N LEU A 134 -8.16 -5.92 -6.79
CA LEU A 134 -6.79 -6.02 -7.26
C LEU A 134 -6.80 -6.57 -8.68
N ASP A 135 -6.26 -5.82 -9.63
CA ASP A 135 -6.26 -6.15 -11.08
C ASP A 135 -7.66 -6.46 -11.65
N GLY A 136 -8.68 -5.80 -11.11
CA GLY A 136 -10.08 -5.98 -11.50
C GLY A 136 -10.77 -7.20 -10.86
N LEU A 137 -10.08 -7.98 -10.04
CA LEU A 137 -10.68 -9.01 -9.20
C LEU A 137 -11.14 -8.41 -7.87
N THR A 138 -12.39 -8.60 -7.49
CA THR A 138 -12.90 -8.18 -6.18
C THR A 138 -12.37 -9.09 -5.08
N GLU A 139 -11.64 -8.51 -4.13
CA GLU A 139 -11.03 -9.23 -3.01
C GLU A 139 -11.87 -9.15 -1.73
N ASP A 140 -12.50 -7.99 -1.47
CA ASP A 140 -13.39 -7.81 -0.32
C ASP A 140 -14.53 -6.83 -0.66
N THR A 141 -15.66 -6.96 0.04
CA THR A 141 -16.84 -6.12 -0.14
C THR A 141 -17.62 -5.97 1.17
N VAL A 142 -17.96 -4.72 1.49
CA VAL A 142 -18.79 -4.35 2.63
C VAL A 142 -19.98 -3.51 2.17
N GLY A 143 -21.19 -4.05 2.36
CA GLY A 143 -22.43 -3.28 2.23
C GLY A 143 -22.81 -2.64 3.56
N ILE A 144 -23.04 -1.32 3.57
CA ILE A 144 -23.51 -0.59 4.77
C ILE A 144 -24.98 -0.90 5.08
N GLY A 145 -25.78 -1.17 4.05
CA GLY A 145 -27.22 -1.35 4.20
C GLY A 145 -27.94 -0.04 4.55
N THR A 146 -29.13 -0.16 5.14
CA THR A 146 -29.93 1.01 5.56
C THR A 146 -29.19 1.83 6.60
N ILE A 147 -29.21 3.15 6.43
CA ILE A 147 -28.56 4.12 7.30
C ILE A 147 -29.55 5.24 7.67
N ALA A 148 -29.72 5.51 8.95
CA ALA A 148 -30.58 6.56 9.46
C ALA A 148 -29.98 7.95 9.20
N ALA A 149 -30.79 8.99 9.40
CA ALA A 149 -30.32 10.37 9.30
C ALA A 149 -29.20 10.63 10.31
N ASP A 150 -28.10 11.26 9.87
CA ASP A 150 -26.91 11.59 10.65
C ASP A 150 -26.22 10.39 11.34
N GLU A 151 -26.62 9.15 11.02
CA GLU A 151 -25.99 7.95 11.55
C GLU A 151 -24.61 7.75 10.94
N VAL A 152 -23.64 7.33 11.75
CA VAL A 152 -22.31 6.97 11.27
C VAL A 152 -22.09 5.48 11.44
N ILE A 153 -21.93 4.77 10.32
CA ILE A 153 -21.55 3.36 10.28
C ILE A 153 -20.09 3.27 9.86
N ARG A 154 -19.28 2.52 10.60
CA ARG A 154 -17.85 2.33 10.36
C ARG A 154 -17.55 0.87 10.09
N ASN A 155 -16.61 0.61 9.19
CA ASN A 155 -16.16 -0.75 8.89
C ASN A 155 -14.72 -0.73 8.34
N THR A 156 -14.23 -1.87 7.88
CA THR A 156 -12.89 -2.02 7.29
C THR A 156 -12.96 -2.98 6.12
N LEU A 157 -12.36 -2.58 5.00
CA LEU A 157 -12.05 -3.50 3.91
C LEU A 157 -10.72 -4.18 4.23
N ASN A 158 -10.64 -5.50 4.06
CA ASN A 158 -9.40 -6.25 4.26
C ASN A 158 -9.37 -7.52 3.42
N PHE A 159 -8.18 -7.89 2.95
CA PHE A 159 -7.94 -9.21 2.35
C PHE A 159 -6.48 -9.62 2.52
N THR A 160 -6.26 -10.92 2.35
CA THR A 160 -4.93 -11.51 2.25
C THR A 160 -4.88 -12.37 0.98
N THR A 161 -3.92 -12.11 0.11
CA THR A 161 -3.73 -12.86 -1.14
C THR A 161 -2.24 -13.06 -1.44
N THR A 162 -1.92 -13.89 -2.44
CA THR A 162 -0.54 -14.13 -2.90
C THR A 162 -0.37 -13.63 -4.32
N GLU A 163 0.56 -12.68 -4.51
CA GLU A 163 0.77 -12.03 -5.80
C GLU A 163 2.16 -12.30 -6.38
N SER A 164 2.27 -12.07 -7.69
CA SER A 164 3.57 -11.92 -8.34
C SER A 164 4.22 -10.59 -7.98
N ALA A 165 5.56 -10.52 -8.06
CA ALA A 165 6.22 -9.23 -7.96
C ALA A 165 5.94 -8.38 -9.21
N GLY A 166 5.63 -7.09 -9.03
CA GLY A 166 5.44 -6.19 -10.16
C GLY A 166 4.40 -5.11 -9.93
N PRO A 167 4.03 -4.37 -10.99
CA PRO A 167 2.94 -3.40 -10.94
C PRO A 167 1.58 -4.12 -10.93
N HIS A 168 0.72 -3.74 -9.99
CA HIS A 168 -0.67 -4.17 -9.88
C HIS A 168 -1.58 -2.94 -9.78
N THR A 169 -2.83 -3.09 -10.18
CA THR A 169 -3.85 -2.03 -10.08
C THR A 169 -4.69 -2.26 -8.84
N LEU A 170 -4.53 -1.39 -7.85
CA LEU A 170 -5.41 -1.32 -6.70
C LEU A 170 -6.59 -0.40 -7.03
N GLU A 171 -7.80 -0.86 -6.75
CA GLU A 171 -9.03 -0.09 -6.92
C GLU A 171 -9.87 -0.18 -5.64
N ILE A 172 -10.40 0.95 -5.19
CA ILE A 172 -11.47 0.97 -4.19
C ILE A 172 -12.68 1.60 -4.84
N LEU A 173 -13.73 0.79 -4.97
CA LEU A 173 -15.00 1.10 -5.62
C LEU A 173 -16.07 1.34 -4.56
N VAL A 174 -16.87 2.38 -4.75
CA VAL A 174 -18.03 2.70 -3.93
C VAL A 174 -19.24 2.91 -4.82
N THR A 175 -20.31 2.16 -4.58
CA THR A 175 -21.54 2.19 -5.41
C THR A 175 -22.82 2.27 -4.58
N ARG A 176 -23.87 2.80 -5.20
CA ARG A 176 -25.25 2.83 -4.70
C ARG A 176 -26.25 2.68 -5.87
N PRO A 177 -27.42 2.03 -5.67
CA PRO A 177 -28.47 1.86 -6.68
C PRO A 177 -29.52 2.96 -6.61
N PHE A 178 -29.05 4.20 -6.42
CA PHE A 178 -29.89 5.38 -6.29
C PHE A 178 -29.21 6.57 -6.93
N THR A 179 -30.00 7.51 -7.42
CA THR A 179 -29.46 8.84 -7.75
C THR A 179 -28.87 9.50 -6.51
N ASN A 180 -27.93 10.43 -6.71
CA ASN A 180 -27.17 11.02 -5.62
C ASN A 180 -27.55 12.50 -5.33
N PRO A 181 -28.78 12.85 -4.91
CA PRO A 181 -29.12 14.24 -4.55
C PRO A 181 -28.31 14.75 -3.34
N LEU A 182 -28.42 16.03 -2.97
CA LEU A 182 -27.70 16.63 -1.83
C LEU A 182 -27.94 15.97 -0.46
N ARG A 183 -28.88 15.03 -0.35
CA ARG A 183 -29.16 14.25 0.87
C ARG A 183 -28.51 12.86 0.87
N THR A 184 -27.67 12.60 -0.12
CA THR A 184 -26.96 11.33 -0.28
C THR A 184 -26.02 11.12 0.90
N PRO A 185 -25.96 9.91 1.47
CA PRO A 185 -24.95 9.59 2.47
C PRO A 185 -23.56 9.92 1.95
N GLU A 186 -22.68 10.38 2.83
CA GLU A 186 -21.28 10.59 2.50
C GLU A 186 -20.51 9.29 2.77
N GLN A 187 -19.65 8.87 1.84
CA GLN A 187 -18.81 7.69 1.96
C GLN A 187 -17.35 8.10 2.13
N PHE A 188 -16.70 7.55 3.15
CA PHE A 188 -15.34 7.89 3.54
C PHE A 188 -14.41 6.69 3.42
N ILE A 189 -13.18 6.93 2.95
CA ILE A 189 -12.10 5.94 2.88
C ILE A 189 -10.81 6.59 3.41
N THR A 190 -10.07 5.89 4.28
CA THR A 190 -8.75 6.33 4.76
C THR A 190 -7.92 5.16 5.29
N ASN A 191 -6.67 5.43 5.68
CA ASN A 191 -5.68 4.48 6.19
C ASN A 191 -5.51 3.25 5.27
N ILE A 192 -5.43 3.50 3.96
CA ILE A 192 -5.22 2.46 2.96
C ILE A 192 -3.77 1.98 3.06
N ALA A 193 -3.58 0.71 3.35
CA ALA A 193 -2.26 0.12 3.51
C ALA A 193 -2.20 -1.27 2.88
N ILE A 194 -1.07 -1.56 2.26
CA ILE A 194 -0.65 -2.91 1.87
C ILE A 194 0.64 -3.22 2.60
N THR A 195 0.69 -4.36 3.27
CA THR A 195 1.91 -4.94 3.81
C THR A 195 2.22 -6.24 3.10
N GLY A 196 3.48 -6.48 2.77
CA GLY A 196 3.92 -7.74 2.17
C GLY A 196 5.33 -8.07 2.63
N ALA A 197 5.65 -9.37 2.66
CA ALA A 197 7.03 -9.77 2.84
C ALA A 197 7.80 -9.36 1.58
N ALA A 198 8.71 -8.38 1.69
CA ALA A 198 9.69 -8.16 0.62
C ALA A 198 10.41 -9.49 0.38
N ALA A 199 10.54 -9.90 -0.89
CA ALA A 199 11.36 -11.04 -1.24
C ALA A 199 12.75 -10.80 -0.63
N VAL A 200 13.12 -11.62 0.35
CA VAL A 200 14.44 -11.52 1.00
C VAL A 200 15.45 -11.66 -0.12
N PRO A 201 16.26 -10.61 -0.43
CA PRO A 201 17.28 -10.74 -1.45
C PRO A 201 18.11 -11.96 -1.11
N GLU A 202 18.26 -12.90 -2.05
CA GLU A 202 19.06 -14.10 -1.80
C GLU A 202 20.37 -13.64 -1.17
N PRO A 203 20.70 -14.12 0.04
CA PRO A 203 21.70 -13.46 0.83
C PRO A 203 23.00 -13.43 0.03
N ALA A 204 23.70 -12.29 0.09
CA ALA A 204 25.02 -12.12 -0.52
C ALA A 204 26.02 -13.20 -0.06
N SER A 205 25.65 -14.06 0.90
CA SER A 205 26.32 -15.32 1.21
C SER A 205 26.52 -16.24 0.00
N LEU A 206 25.63 -16.29 -1.00
CA LEU A 206 25.89 -17.06 -2.23
C LEU A 206 27.00 -16.41 -3.08
N ALA A 207 26.96 -15.08 -3.21
CA ALA A 207 28.02 -14.33 -3.90
C ALA A 207 29.36 -14.39 -3.14
N LEU A 208 29.34 -14.32 -1.82
CA LEU A 208 30.51 -14.45 -0.94
C LEU A 208 31.04 -15.88 -0.91
N LEU A 209 30.18 -16.89 -0.95
CA LEU A 209 30.57 -18.29 -1.07
C LEU A 209 31.23 -18.53 -2.43
N ALA A 210 30.64 -18.03 -3.52
CA ALA A 210 31.22 -18.09 -4.86
C ALA A 210 32.58 -17.38 -4.91
N ALA A 211 32.68 -16.17 -4.36
CA ALA A 211 33.93 -15.42 -4.27
C ALA A 211 34.98 -16.14 -3.41
N GLY A 212 34.57 -16.74 -2.29
CA GLY A 212 35.44 -17.52 -1.41
C GLY A 212 35.99 -18.78 -2.09
N LEU A 213 35.13 -19.51 -2.81
CA LEU A 213 35.53 -20.70 -3.57
C LEU A 213 36.49 -20.34 -4.73
N LEU A 214 36.21 -19.26 -5.45
CA LEU A 214 37.10 -18.74 -6.50
C LEU A 214 38.46 -18.30 -5.92
N GLY A 215 38.46 -17.63 -4.76
CA GLY A 215 39.69 -17.26 -4.05
C GLY A 215 40.53 -18.48 -3.65
N ILE A 216 39.92 -19.52 -3.09
CA ILE A 216 40.61 -20.76 -2.72
C ILE A 216 41.19 -21.47 -3.96
N ALA A 217 40.44 -21.52 -5.06
CA ALA A 217 40.89 -22.12 -6.32
C ALA A 217 42.10 -21.36 -6.91
N ALA A 218 42.08 -20.02 -6.88
CA ALA A 218 43.20 -19.19 -7.33
C ALA A 218 44.47 -19.44 -6.49
N VAL A 219 44.36 -19.49 -5.16
CA VAL A 219 45.49 -19.79 -4.26
C VAL A 219 46.07 -21.18 -4.51
N ARG A 220 45.22 -22.19 -4.75
CA ARG A 220 45.68 -23.54 -5.09
C ARG A 220 46.44 -23.61 -6.41
N ARG A 221 46.06 -22.82 -7.41
CA ARG A 221 46.73 -22.77 -8.71
C ARG A 221 48.11 -22.12 -8.63
N TRP A 222 48.31 -21.16 -7.75
CA TRP A 222 49.59 -20.46 -7.57
C TRP A 222 50.64 -21.24 -6.76
N ARG A 223 50.21 -22.27 -6.03
CA ARG A 223 51.09 -23.12 -5.21
C ARG A 223 51.58 -24.39 -5.91
N ARG A 224 51.15 -24.64 -7.14
CA ARG A 224 51.65 -25.71 -8.01
C ARG A 224 52.61 -25.11 -9.02
#